data_AF-G5QW14-F1
#
_entry.id   AF-G5QW14-F1
#
_cell.length_a   1.000
_cell.length_b   1.000
_cell.length_c   1.000
_cell.angle_alpha   90.00
_cell.angle_beta   90.00
_cell.angle_gamma   90.00
#
_symmetry.space_group_name_H-M   'P 1'
#
loop_
_entity.id
_entity.type
_entity.pdbx_description
1 polymer ?
#
loop_
_entity_poly.entity_id
_entity_poly.type
_entity_poly.pdbx_seq_one_letter_code
_entity_poly.pdbx_strand_id
1 'polypeptide(L)' 'IFAPRVPTCMIFVPSINGISHNPAERTNINDLAEGVKTLALMLHQLAWQK' A
#
# COMPACT_ATOMS: atom_id res chain seq x y z
N ILE A 1 9.60 -1.85 15.66
CA ILE A 1 10.24 -2.71 14.63
C ILE A 1 9.35 -3.94 14.45
N PHE A 2 8.78 -4.16 13.26
CA PHE A 2 7.80 -5.24 12.99
C PHE A 2 8.43 -6.46 12.28
N ALA A 3 9.07 -6.26 11.12
CA ALA A 3 9.54 -7.36 10.25
C ALA A 3 10.37 -8.48 10.92
N PRO A 4 11.29 -8.19 11.88
CA PRO A 4 12.05 -9.24 12.57
C PRO A 4 11.24 -10.06 13.60
N ARG A 5 10.01 -9.65 13.91
CA ARG A 5 9.18 -10.25 14.97
C ARG A 5 7.94 -10.95 14.41
N VAL A 6 7.41 -10.48 13.29
CA VAL A 6 6.21 -11.01 12.64
C VAL A 6 6.33 -10.91 11.11
N PRO A 7 5.81 -11.90 10.35
CA PRO A 7 5.75 -11.79 8.89
C PRO A 7 5.06 -10.49 8.49
N THR A 8 5.78 -9.63 7.76
CA THR A 8 5.33 -8.30 7.38
C THR A 8 5.74 -8.04 5.94
N CYS A 9 4.90 -7.36 5.18
CA CYS A 9 5.22 -6.87 3.84
C CYS A 9 4.65 -5.47 3.64
N MET A 10 4.95 -4.84 2.50
CA MET A 10 4.50 -3.51 2.14
C MET A 10 3.90 -3.53 0.73
N ILE A 11 2.91 -2.66 0.50
CA ILE A 11 2.34 -2.37 -0.81
C ILE A 11 2.66 -0.91 -1.12
N PHE A 12 3.32 -0.65 -2.25
CA PHE A 12 3.55 0.70 -2.74
C PHE A 12 2.69 0.98 -3.97
N VAL A 13 2.29 2.25 -4.09
CA VAL A 13 1.65 2.83 -5.27
C VAL A 13 2.51 3.98 -5.78
N PRO A 14 2.41 4.36 -7.08
CA PRO A 14 3.18 5.45 -7.63
C PRO A 14 2.98 6.77 -6.87
N SER A 15 4.05 7.57 -6.81
CA SER A 15 3.98 9.00 -6.51
C SER A 15 4.26 9.76 -7.80
N ILE A 16 3.44 10.76 -8.13
CA ILE A 16 3.60 11.52 -9.38
C ILE A 16 4.98 12.20 -9.35
N ASN A 17 5.79 11.95 -10.38
CA ASN A 17 7.17 12.41 -10.49
C ASN A 17 8.11 11.97 -9.35
N GLY A 18 7.72 10.97 -8.54
CA GLY A 18 8.49 10.54 -7.37
C GLY A 18 8.68 11.61 -6.29
N ILE A 19 7.87 12.67 -6.30
CA ILE A 19 7.94 13.74 -5.30
C ILE A 19 7.39 13.21 -3.98
N SER A 20 8.16 13.40 -2.90
CA SER A 20 7.70 13.17 -1.53
C SER A 20 8.26 14.21 -0.56
N HIS A 21 7.72 14.31 0.66
CA HIS A 21 8.10 15.29 1.70
C HIS A 21 8.00 16.74 1.19
N ASN A 22 7.03 17.00 0.33
CA ASN A 22 6.83 18.28 -0.35
C ASN A 22 5.32 18.56 -0.49
N PRO A 23 4.82 19.80 -0.35
CA PRO A 23 3.40 20.12 -0.55
C PRO A 23 2.82 19.68 -1.90
N ALA A 24 3.66 19.51 -2.93
CA ALA A 24 3.29 19.01 -4.24
C ALA A 24 3.20 17.46 -4.34
N GLU A 25 3.53 16.72 -3.28
CA GLU A 25 3.41 15.26 -3.23
C GLU A 25 1.97 14.82 -3.50
N ARG A 26 1.74 14.08 -4.59
CA ARG A 26 0.41 13.59 -4.97
C ARG A 26 0.52 12.24 -5.67
N THR A 27 -0.55 11.46 -5.59
CA THR A 27 -0.74 10.19 -6.30
C THR A 27 -2.04 10.27 -7.08
N ASN A 28 -2.11 9.61 -8.25
CA ASN A 28 -3.33 9.55 -9.04
C ASN A 28 -4.43 8.82 -8.27
N ILE A 29 -5.67 9.31 -8.33
CA ILE A 29 -6.79 8.69 -7.61
C ILE A 29 -7.02 7.21 -7.97
N ASN A 30 -6.74 6.84 -9.23
CA ASN A 30 -6.85 5.44 -9.67
C ASN A 30 -5.77 4.55 -9.05
N ASP A 31 -4.54 5.06 -8.91
CA ASP A 31 -3.46 4.34 -8.25
C ASP A 31 -3.74 4.17 -6.75
N LEU A 32 -4.32 5.18 -6.10
CA LEU A 32 -4.78 5.08 -4.71
C LEU A 32 -5.87 3.99 -4.56
N ALA A 33 -6.86 3.99 -5.45
CA ALA A 33 -7.93 3.00 -5.44
C ALA A 33 -7.39 1.57 -5.63
N GLU A 34 -6.44 1.38 -6.56
CA GLU A 34 -5.83 0.08 -6.79
C GLU A 34 -4.95 -0.37 -5.60
N GLY A 35 -4.27 0.56 -4.94
CA GLY A 35 -3.56 0.29 -3.68
C GLY A 35 -4.47 -0.23 -2.58
N VAL A 36 -5.62 0.43 -2.37
CA VAL A 36 -6.62 0.00 -1.37
C VAL A 36 -7.26 -1.34 -1.74
N LYS A 37 -7.59 -1.54 -3.02
CA LYS A 37 -8.12 -2.81 -3.53
C LYS A 37 -7.12 -3.95 -3.30
N THR A 38 -5.84 -3.73 -3.59
CA THR A 38 -4.78 -4.72 -3.36
C THR A 38 -4.66 -5.05 -1.88
N LEU A 39 -4.67 -4.03 -1.01
CA LEU A 39 -4.66 -4.22 0.44
C LEU A 39 -5.87 -5.03 0.92
N ALA A 40 -7.07 -4.71 0.44
CA ALA A 40 -8.30 -5.42 0.81
C ALA A 40 -8.23 -6.90 0.41
N LEU A 41 -7.77 -7.21 -0.80
CA LEU A 41 -7.59 -8.59 -1.27
C LEU A 41 -6.55 -9.35 -0.44
N MET A 42 -5.41 -8.72 -0.12
CA MET A 42 -4.39 -9.33 0.74
C MET A 42 -4.96 -9.66 2.12
N LEU A 43 -5.64 -8.71 2.77
CA LEU A 43 -6.23 -8.92 4.09
C LEU A 43 -7.32 -9.98 4.05
N HIS A 44 -8.12 -10.03 2.98
CA HIS A 44 -9.11 -11.09 2.79
C HIS A 44 -8.44 -12.48 2.75
N GLN A 45 -7.33 -12.63 2.03
CA GLN A 45 -6.57 -13.88 2.03
C GLN A 45 -6.00 -14.21 3.42
N LEU A 46 -5.42 -13.23 4.11
CA LEU A 46 -4.74 -13.46 5.39
C LEU A 46 -5.67 -13.68 6.59
N ALA A 47 -6.91 -13.20 6.53
CA ALA A 47 -7.83 -13.21 7.68
C ALA A 47 -9.22 -13.80 7.39
N TRP A 48 -9.59 -14.02 6.12
CA TRP A 48 -10.89 -14.57 5.72
C TRP A 48 -10.81 -15.86 4.88
N GLN A 49 -9.61 -16.38 4.62
CA GLN A 49 -9.40 -17.69 4.00
C GLN A 49 -8.70 -18.63 4.99
N LYS A 50 -8.96 -19.94 4.85
CA LYS A 50 -8.35 -21.00 5.69
C LYS A 50 -7.18 -21.65 4.98
#